data_AF-A0A3C0IXL0-F1
#
_entry.id   AF-A0A3C0IXL0-F1
#
_cell.length_a   1.000
_cell.length_b   1.000
_cell.length_c   1.000
_cell.angle_alpha   90.00
_cell.angle_beta   90.00
_cell.angle_gamma   90.00
#
_symmetry.space_group_name_H-M   'P 1'
#
loop_
_entity.id
_entity.type
_entity.pdbx_description
1 polymer ?
#
loop_
_entity_poly.entity_id
_entity_poly.type
_entity_poly.pdbx_seq_one_letter_code
_entity_poly.pdbx_strand_id
1 'polypeptide(L)' 'MKLWRGIIEEYRELMSLDADAPVVTLYEGGTPLIPAPAFARNLGVRADIRLKLEGA' A
#
# COMPACT_ATOMS: atom_id res chain seq x y z
N MET A 1 15.63 5.17 -6.72
CA MET A 1 14.35 4.60 -6.21
C MET A 1 14.45 3.09 -6.27
N LYS A 2 13.98 2.39 -5.23
CA LYS A 2 13.82 0.92 -5.28
C LYS A 2 12.53 0.62 -6.06
N LEU A 3 12.58 -0.28 -7.03
CA LEU A 3 11.39 -0.75 -7.75
C LEU A 3 10.56 -1.63 -6.81
N TRP A 4 9.24 -1.40 -6.76
CA TRP A 4 8.30 -2.23 -6.00
C TRP A 4 8.14 -3.61 -6.66
N ARG A 5 8.28 -4.69 -5.89
CA ARG A 5 8.32 -6.06 -6.43
C ARG A 5 7.06 -6.90 -6.21
N GLY A 6 6.01 -6.32 -5.63
CA GLY A 6 4.79 -7.04 -5.20
C GLY A 6 4.79 -7.35 -3.72
N ILE A 7 3.62 -7.66 -3.14
CA ILE A 7 3.46 -7.77 -1.68
C ILE A 7 4.31 -8.89 -1.08
N ILE A 8 4.43 -10.02 -1.78
CA ILE A 8 5.17 -11.19 -1.28
C ILE A 8 6.66 -10.83 -1.13
N GLU A 9 7.27 -10.23 -2.14
CA GLU A 9 8.71 -9.91 -2.13
C GLU A 9 9.08 -8.72 -1.23
N GLU A 10 8.14 -7.82 -0.95
CA GLU A 10 8.39 -6.68 -0.06
C GLU A 10 8.16 -7.03 1.42
N TYR A 11 7.36 -8.06 1.71
CA TYR A 11 7.01 -8.46 3.08
C TYR A 11 7.28 -9.93 3.40
N ARG A 12 8.12 -10.62 2.63
CA ARG A 12 8.42 -12.05 2.78
C ARG A 12 8.75 -12.46 4.21
N GLU A 13 9.55 -11.66 4.90
CA GLU A 13 9.99 -11.92 6.28
C GLU A 13 8.84 -11.90 7.31
N LEU A 14 7.71 -11.29 6.96
CA LEU A 14 6.51 -11.24 7.79
C LEU A 14 5.50 -12.35 7.46
N MET A 15 5.76 -13.16 6.43
CA MET A 15 4.85 -14.20 5.96
C MET A 15 5.37 -15.59 6.34
N SER A 16 4.45 -16.48 6.70
CA SER A 16 4.76 -17.90 6.90
C SER A 16 4.78 -18.63 5.55
N LEU A 17 5.81 -18.37 4.74
CA LEU A 17 6.05 -19.04 3.45
C LEU A 17 7.33 -19.87 3.52
N ASP A 18 7.35 -21.01 2.82
CA ASP A 18 8.58 -21.77 2.61
C ASP A 18 9.61 -20.90 1.88
N ALA A 19 10.89 -21.14 2.17
CA ALA A 19 11.99 -20.33 1.64
C ALA A 19 12.07 -20.37 0.11
N ASP A 20 11.65 -21.47 -0.50
CA ASP A 20 11.63 -21.73 -1.94
C ASP A 20 10.25 -21.54 -2.58
N ALA A 21 9.26 -21.02 -1.82
CA ALA A 21 7.92 -20.80 -2.34
C ALA A 21 7.96 -19.88 -3.57
N PRO A 22 7.46 -20.34 -4.74
CA PRO A 22 7.49 -19.56 -5.97
C PRO A 22 6.59 -18.33 -5.83
N VAL A 23 7.07 -17.19 -6.34
CA VAL A 23 6.30 -15.94 -6.33
C VAL A 23 5.62 -15.73 -7.67
N VAL A 24 4.29 -15.67 -7.62
CA VAL A 24 3.45 -15.17 -8.71
C VAL A 24 2.93 -13.81 -8.27
N THR A 25 3.26 -12.76 -9.02
CA THR A 25 2.95 -11.37 -8.68
C THR A 25 2.42 -10.62 -9.90
N LEU A 26 1.47 -9.72 -9.66
CA LEU A 26 1.05 -8.71 -10.63
C LEU A 26 1.56 -7.32 -10.23
N TYR A 27 2.58 -7.28 -9.38
CA TYR A 27 3.13 -6.08 -8.76
C TYR A 27 2.09 -5.33 -7.90
N GLU A 28 1.16 -6.07 -7.31
CA GLU A 28 0.14 -5.56 -6.41
C GLU A 28 0.73 -4.94 -5.14
N GLY A 29 -0.06 -4.14 -4.43
CA GLY A 29 0.40 -3.35 -3.29
C GLY A 29 1.19 -2.11 -3.73
N GLY A 30 1.97 -1.53 -2.82
CA GLY A 30 2.73 -0.30 -3.13
C GLY A 30 1.85 0.90 -3.49
N THR A 31 0.54 0.82 -3.24
CA THR A 31 -0.46 1.78 -3.69
C THR A 31 -0.33 3.13 -2.96
N PRO A 32 -0.60 4.26 -3.64
CA PRO A 32 -0.41 5.59 -3.05
C PRO A 32 -1.19 5.81 -1.76
N LEU A 33 -0.60 6.57 -0.84
CA LEU A 33 -1.27 7.14 0.32
C LEU A 33 -1.37 8.66 0.13
N ILE A 34 -2.54 9.13 -0.29
CA ILE A 34 -2.74 10.49 -0.80
C ILE A 34 -3.29 11.39 0.32
N PRO A 35 -2.64 12.52 0.64
CA PRO A 35 -3.20 13.51 1.57
C PRO A 35 -4.54 14.08 1.06
N ALA A 36 -5.55 14.16 1.93
CA ALA A 36 -6.89 14.64 1.57
C ALA A 36 -7.36 15.83 2.44
N PRO A 37 -6.68 16.98 2.39
CA PRO A 37 -7.03 18.14 3.22
C PRO A 37 -8.40 18.73 2.90
N ALA A 38 -8.86 18.63 1.64
CA ALA A 38 -10.20 19.09 1.26
C ALA A 38 -11.31 18.26 1.93
N PHE A 39 -11.10 16.95 2.08
CA PHE A 39 -12.04 16.06 2.73
C PHE A 39 -12.19 16.39 4.22
N ALA A 40 -11.07 16.64 4.92
CA ALA A 40 -11.09 17.09 6.31
C ALA A 40 -11.85 18.42 6.50
N ARG A 41 -11.62 19.39 5.61
CA ARG A 41 -12.35 20.68 5.63
C ARG A 41 -13.86 20.49 5.43
N ASN A 42 -14.27 19.67 4.48
CA ASN A 42 -15.69 19.45 4.18
C ASN A 42 -16.43 18.74 5.32
N LEU A 43 -15.74 17.88 6.06
CA LEU A 43 -16.28 17.23 7.26
C LEU A 43 -16.26 18.13 8.51
N GLY A 44 -15.60 19.30 8.46
CA GLY A 44 -15.46 20.18 9.63
C GLY A 44 -14.55 19.62 10.73
N VAL A 45 -13.71 18.63 10.41
CA VAL A 45 -12.84 17.96 11.39
C VAL A 45 -11.41 18.46 11.30
N ARG A 46 -10.70 18.48 12.44
CA ARG A 46 -9.25 18.69 12.50
C ARG A 46 -8.55 17.34 12.58
N ALA A 47 -8.30 16.74 11.42
CA ALA A 47 -7.61 15.45 11.30
C ALA A 47 -6.69 15.43 10.06
N ASP A 48 -5.58 14.69 10.13
CA ASP A 48 -4.76 14.34 8.96
C ASP A 48 -5.40 13.13 8.27
N ILE A 49 -6.25 13.42 7.28
CA ILE A 49 -6.92 12.38 6.50
C ILE A 49 -6.06 12.04 5.28
N ARG A 50 -5.80 10.74 5.10
CA ARG A 50 -5.11 10.19 3.94
C ARG A 50 -5.92 9.08 3.30
N LEU A 51 -5.92 9.04 1.98
CA LEU A 51 -6.63 8.05 1.18
C LEU A 51 -5.64 6.98 0.74
N LYS A 52 -5.88 5.74 1.15
CA LYS A 52 -5.19 4.58 0.62
C LYS A 52 -5.87 4.18 -0.70
N LEU A 53 -5.27 4.56 -1.82
CA LEU A 53 -5.89 4.40 -3.14
C LEU A 53 -5.55 3.03 -3.72
N GLU A 54 -6.40 2.03 -3.46
CA GLU A 54 -6.17 0.62 -3.87
C GLU A 54 -6.55 0.31 -5.33
N GLY A 55 -7.28 1.19 -6.02
CA GLY A 55 -7.81 0.92 -7.36
C GLY A 55 -7.99 2.17 -8.21
N ALA A 56 -8.36 1.94 -9.47
CA ALA A 56 -8.77 2.93 -10.46
C ALA A 56 -10.15 2.56 -11.01
#